data_AF-Q65AR9-F1
#
_entry.id   AF-Q65AR9-F1
#
_cell.length_a   1.000
_cell.length_b   1.000
_cell.length_c   1.000
_cell.angle_alpha   90.00
_cell.angle_beta   90.00
_cell.angle_gamma   90.00
#
_symmetry.space_group_name_H-M   'P 1'
#
loop_
_entity.id
_entity.type
_entity.pdbx_description
1 polymer ?
#
loop_
_entity_poly.entity_id
_entity_poly.type
_entity_poly.pdbx_seq_one_letter_code
_entity_poly.pdbx_strand_id
1 'polypeptide(L)'
;LTVAEHILFYAQLKGKSWEEAQLEMEAMLEDTGLHHKRNEEAQDLSGGMQRKLSVAIAFVGGAKVVILDEPTSGVDPYSRRSIWDLLLKYRS
;
A
#
# COMPACT_ATOMS: atom_id res chain seq x y z
N LEU A 1 1.84 -12.98 6.11
CA LEU A 1 1.92 -11.58 6.55
C LEU A 1 0.58 -10.91 6.29
N THR A 2 0.04 -10.25 7.31
CA THR A 2 -1.17 -9.43 7.18
C THR A 2 -0.92 -8.15 6.38
N VAL A 3 -1.97 -7.43 6.01
CA VAL A 3 -1.86 -6.13 5.35
C VAL A 3 -1.03 -5.15 6.18
N ALA A 4 -1.33 -5.04 7.47
CA ALA A 4 -0.59 -4.19 8.40
C ALA A 4 0.88 -4.60 8.51
N GLU A 5 1.14 -5.91 8.67
CA GLU A 5 2.50 -6.44 8.78
C GLU A 5 3.32 -6.19 7.52
N HIS A 6 2.74 -6.27 6.32
CA HIS A 6 3.45 -5.93 5.09
C HIS A 6 3.93 -4.48 5.10
N ILE A 7 3.05 -3.54 5.45
CA ILE A 7 3.41 -2.12 5.44
C ILE A 7 4.50 -1.85 6.50
N LEU A 8 4.32 -2.36 7.71
CA LEU A 8 5.31 -2.26 8.78
C LEU A 8 6.66 -2.84 8.36
N PHE A 9 6.66 -4.03 7.77
CA PHE A 9 7.87 -4.71 7.33
C PHE A 9 8.65 -3.86 6.33
N TYR A 10 7.99 -3.30 5.32
CA TYR A 10 8.67 -2.48 4.31
C TYR A 10 9.08 -1.09 4.84
N ALA A 11 8.33 -0.51 5.78
CA ALA A 11 8.73 0.73 6.45
C ALA A 11 10.01 0.53 7.27
N GLN A 12 10.05 -0.53 8.08
CA GLN A 12 11.22 -0.93 8.86
C GLN A 12 12.41 -1.27 7.96
N LEU A 13 12.18 -2.01 6.87
CA LEU A 13 13.23 -2.35 5.90
C LEU A 13 13.86 -1.11 5.26
N LYS A 14 13.08 -0.04 5.10
CA LYS A 14 13.55 1.26 4.59
C LYS A 14 14.12 2.18 5.68
N GLY A 15 14.32 1.68 6.90
CA GLY A 15 15.05 2.35 7.97
C GLY A 15 14.21 3.26 8.87
N LYS A 16 12.87 3.17 8.81
CA LYS A 16 11.99 3.91 9.72
C LYS A 16 12.08 3.38 11.15
N SER A 17 11.94 4.25 12.15
CA SER A 17 11.74 3.81 13.54
C SER A 17 10.41 3.04 13.67
N TRP A 18 10.25 2.27 14.76
CA TRP A 18 9.01 1.55 15.00
C TRP A 18 7.80 2.49 15.05
N GLU A 19 7.93 3.61 15.74
CA GLU A 19 6.90 4.65 15.87
C GLU A 19 6.57 5.29 14.51
N GLU A 20 7.59 5.62 13.72
CA GLU A 20 7.40 6.16 12.37
C GLU A 20 6.70 5.15 11.45
N ALA A 21 7.09 3.87 11.52
CA ALA A 21 6.49 2.82 10.74
C ALA A 21 5.02 2.58 11.12
N GLN A 22 4.67 2.66 12.41
CA GLN A 22 3.27 2.56 12.84
C GLN A 22 2.42 3.74 12.32
N LEU A 23 2.94 4.97 12.39
CA LEU A 23 2.26 6.14 11.85
C LEU A 23 2.06 6.04 10.33
N GLU A 24 3.10 5.64 9.61
CA GLU A 24 3.03 5.45 8.16
C GLU A 24 2.08 4.29 7.79
N MET A 25 2.06 3.22 8.58
CA MET A 25 1.12 2.11 8.40
C MET A 25 -0.33 2.56 8.52
N GLU A 26 -0.70 3.28 9.58
CA GLU A 26 -2.07 3.76 9.74
C GLU A 26 -2.48 4.71 8.60
N ALA A 27 -1.59 5.62 8.20
CA ALA A 27 -1.83 6.51 7.06
C ALA A 27 -2.04 5.74 5.74
N MET A 28 -1.21 4.73 5.48
CA MET A 28 -1.31 3.92 4.26
C MET A 28 -2.54 3.01 4.24
N LEU A 29 -2.96 2.49 5.41
CA LEU A 29 -4.19 1.71 5.53
C LEU A 29 -5.43 2.56 5.21
N GLU A 30 -5.44 3.83 5.62
CA GLU A 30 -6.51 4.77 5.31
C GLU A 30 -6.50 5.12 3.81
N ASP A 31 -5.34 5.48 3.26
CA ASP A 31 -5.20 5.90 1.86
C ASP A 31 -5.53 4.81 0.85
N THR A 32 -5.24 3.58 1.20
CA THR A 32 -5.62 2.41 0.40
C THR A 32 -7.06 1.99 0.64
N GLY A 33 -7.72 2.47 1.70
CA GLY A 33 -9.01 1.96 2.15
C GLY A 33 -8.95 0.50 2.62
N LEU A 34 -7.77 0.00 2.98
CA LEU A 34 -7.57 -1.37 3.49
C LEU A 34 -7.61 -1.45 5.02
N HIS A 35 -7.88 -0.35 5.73
CA HIS A 35 -7.96 -0.32 7.20
C HIS A 35 -8.89 -1.42 7.78
N HIS A 36 -10.03 -1.68 7.14
CA HIS A 36 -10.98 -2.72 7.54
C HIS A 36 -10.44 -4.16 7.37
N LYS A 37 -9.39 -4.36 6.57
CA LYS A 37 -8.71 -5.64 6.33
C LYS A 37 -7.28 -5.66 6.87
N ARG A 38 -6.92 -4.75 7.79
CA ARG A 38 -5.56 -4.62 8.33
C ARG A 38 -4.96 -5.92 8.87
N ASN A 39 -5.80 -6.79 9.44
CA ASN A 39 -5.40 -8.07 10.05
C ASN A 39 -5.64 -9.28 9.13
N GLU A 40 -6.13 -9.07 7.90
CA GLU A 40 -6.26 -10.17 6.93
C GLU A 40 -4.92 -10.44 6.26
N GLU A 41 -4.68 -11.70 5.90
CA GLU A 41 -3.50 -12.07 5.13
C GLU A 41 -3.59 -11.54 3.70
N ALA A 42 -2.46 -11.11 3.13
CA ALA A 42 -2.45 -10.55 1.78
C ALA A 42 -2.97 -11.54 0.72
N GLN A 43 -2.82 -12.84 0.95
CA GLN A 43 -3.33 -13.88 0.05
C GLN A 43 -4.86 -13.95 0.01
N ASP A 44 -5.55 -13.53 1.07
CA ASP A 44 -7.02 -13.56 1.18
C ASP A 44 -7.69 -12.31 0.58
N LEU A 45 -6.89 -11.31 0.21
CA LEU A 45 -7.36 -10.12 -0.47
C LEU A 45 -7.82 -10.45 -1.90
N SER A 46 -8.82 -9.70 -2.39
CA SER A 46 -9.16 -9.74 -3.82
C SER A 46 -7.96 -9.26 -4.67
N GLY A 47 -7.88 -9.68 -5.93
CA GLY A 47 -6.77 -9.27 -6.81
C GLY A 47 -6.57 -7.75 -6.89
N GLY A 48 -7.65 -6.96 -6.85
CA GLY A 48 -7.54 -5.50 -6.80
C GLY A 48 -7.05 -4.93 -5.48
N MET A 49 -7.43 -5.56 -4.36
CA MET A 49 -6.90 -5.20 -3.04
C MET A 49 -5.43 -5.58 -2.91
N GLN A 50 -5.01 -6.74 -3.42
CA GLN A 50 -3.59 -7.14 -3.48
C GLN A 50 -2.77 -6.16 -4.30
N ARG A 51 -3.29 -5.75 -5.48
CA ARG A 51 -2.62 -4.78 -6.33
C ARG A 51 -2.49 -3.43 -5.64
N LYS A 52 -3.54 -3.00 -4.94
CA LYS A 52 -3.52 -1.76 -4.16
C LYS A 52 -2.49 -1.82 -3.03
N LEU A 53 -2.42 -2.91 -2.27
CA LEU A 53 -1.40 -3.13 -1.25
C LEU A 53 0.01 -3.11 -1.86
N SER A 54 0.21 -3.73 -3.02
CA SER A 54 1.50 -3.71 -3.73
C SER A 54 1.93 -2.30 -4.12
N VAL A 55 1.01 -1.48 -4.64
CA VAL A 55 1.27 -0.07 -4.94
C VAL A 55 1.58 0.70 -3.65
N ALA A 56 0.82 0.47 -2.58
CA ALA A 56 1.03 1.12 -1.29
C ALA A 56 2.46 0.87 -0.76
N ILE A 57 2.88 -0.38 -0.71
CA ILE A 57 4.24 -0.79 -0.28
C ILE A 57 5.34 -0.09 -1.09
N ALA A 58 5.10 0.20 -2.37
CA ALA A 58 6.07 0.91 -3.20
C ALA A 58 6.34 2.34 -2.69
N PHE A 59 5.31 3.02 -2.16
CA PHE A 59 5.40 4.37 -1.60
C PHE A 59 5.84 4.44 -0.15
N VAL A 60 5.63 3.36 0.63
CA VAL A 60 6.07 3.26 2.02
C VAL A 60 7.57 3.57 2.16
N GLY A 61 7.98 4.23 3.25
CA GLY A 61 9.36 4.58 3.55
C GLY A 61 9.88 5.78 2.77
N GLY A 62 9.00 6.61 2.21
CA GLY A 62 9.37 7.87 1.55
C GLY A 62 10.18 7.69 0.26
N ALA A 63 9.78 6.74 -0.58
CA ALA A 63 10.45 6.49 -1.86
C ALA A 63 10.42 7.73 -2.77
N LYS A 64 11.61 8.25 -3.14
CA LYS A 64 11.74 9.39 -4.08
C LYS A 64 11.40 9.03 -5.53
N VAL A 65 11.58 7.76 -5.88
CA VAL A 65 11.33 7.21 -7.20
C VAL A 65 10.64 5.86 -7.03
N VAL A 66 9.52 5.69 -7.72
CA VAL A 66 8.75 4.44 -7.72
C VAL A 66 8.60 3.99 -9.16
N ILE A 67 8.97 2.74 -9.45
CA ILE A 67 8.78 2.10 -10.75
C ILE A 67 7.64 1.09 -10.58
N LEU A 68 6.63 1.19 -11.43
CA LEU A 68 5.46 0.33 -11.39
C LEU A 68 5.34 -0.38 -12.73
N ASP A 69 5.37 -1.71 -12.70
CA ASP A 69 5.12 -2.52 -13.89
C ASP A 69 3.64 -2.93 -13.94
N GLU A 70 2.94 -2.44 -14.96
CA GLU A 70 1.50 -2.62 -15.20
C GLU A 70 0.55 -2.48 -13.98
N PRO A 71 0.65 -1.44 -13.13
CA PRO A 71 -0.03 -1.40 -11.81
C PRO A 71 -1.56 -1.53 -11.86
N THR A 72 -2.19 -1.35 -13.02
CA THR A 72 -3.64 -1.39 -13.23
C THR A 72 -4.12 -2.51 -14.16
N SER A 73 -3.25 -3.47 -14.51
CA SER A 73 -3.64 -4.63 -15.32
C SER A 73 -4.49 -5.60 -14.49
N GLY A 74 -5.55 -6.14 -15.08
CA GLY A 74 -6.45 -7.10 -14.41
C GLY A 74 -7.32 -6.57 -13.28
N VAL A 75 -7.32 -5.25 -13.00
CA VAL A 75 -8.19 -4.63 -11.99
C VAL A 75 -9.45 -4.04 -12.59
N ASP A 76 -10.55 -4.16 -11.84
CA ASP A 76 -11.85 -3.57 -12.18
C ASP A 76 -11.76 -2.02 -12.23
N PRO A 77 -12.71 -1.35 -12.90
CA PRO A 77 -12.69 0.10 -13.07
C PRO A 77 -12.66 0.90 -11.75
N TYR A 78 -13.28 0.40 -10.68
CA TYR A 78 -13.34 1.08 -9.40
C TYR A 78 -11.98 0.99 -8.67
N SER A 79 -11.42 -0.22 -8.57
CA SER A 79 -10.09 -0.43 -7.99
C SER A 79 -8.99 0.33 -8.74
N ARG A 80 -9.09 0.41 -10.08
CA ARG A 80 -8.17 1.20 -10.90
C ARG A 80 -8.17 2.68 -10.53
N ARG A 81 -9.35 3.27 -10.30
CA ARG A 81 -9.48 4.67 -9.88
C ARG A 81 -8.85 4.88 -8.52
N SER A 82 -9.13 3.99 -7.57
CA SER A 82 -8.52 4.06 -6.23
C SER A 82 -6.99 3.97 -6.26
N ILE A 83 -6.42 3.11 -7.12
CA ILE A 83 -4.96 3.07 -7.33
C ILE A 83 -4.47 4.40 -7.90
N TRP A 84 -5.17 4.96 -8.90
CA TRP A 84 -4.81 6.24 -9.51
C TRP A 84 -4.81 7.40 -8.51
N ASP A 85 -5.82 7.46 -7.64
CA ASP A 85 -5.92 8.49 -6.59
C ASP A 85 -4.74 8.40 -5.62
N LEU A 86 -4.31 7.18 -5.28
CA LEU A 86 -3.12 6.94 -4.46
C LEU A 86 -1.84 7.38 -5.17
N LEU A 87 -1.70 7.10 -6.48
CA LEU A 87 -0.55 7.59 -7.27
C LEU A 87 -0.50 9.11 -7.32
N LEU A 88 -1.64 9.78 -7.47
CA LEU A 88 -1.72 11.24 -7.48
C LEU A 88 -1.37 11.85 -6.13
N LYS A 89 -1.79 11.20 -5.04
CA LYS A 89 -1.50 11.65 -3.66
C LYS A 89 0.01 11.64 -3.35
N TYR A 90 0.74 10.64 -3.84
CA TYR A 90 2.15 10.44 -3.53
C TYR A 90 3.13 10.94 -4.61
N ARG A 91 2.64 11.71 -5.60
CA ARG A 91 3.46 12.28 -6.67
C ARG A 91 4.27 13.52 -6.25
N SER A 92 3.94 14.16 -5.14
CA SER A 92 4.45 15.46 -4.70
C SER A 92 5.69 15.40 -3.82
#